data_AF-A0A2V6WC45-F1
#
_entry.id   AF-A0A2V6WC45-F1
#
_cell.length_a   1.000
_cell.length_b   1.000
_cell.length_c   1.000
_cell.angle_alpha   90.00
_cell.angle_beta   90.00
_cell.angle_gamma   90.00
#
_symmetry.space_group_name_H-M   'P 1'
#
loop_
_entity.id
_entity.type
_entity.pdbx_description
1 polymer ?
#
loop_
_entity_poly.entity_id
_entity_poly.type
_entity_poly.pdbx_seq_one_letter_code
_entity_poly.pdbx_strand_id
1 'polypeptide(L)' 'VGNVGINVGIAAPIAFFPFSGWKESFFGDLHGQGLDAVEFFTQKKVVVERWPKEWSRAF' A
#
# COMPACT_ATOMS: atom_id res chain seq x y z
N VAL A 1 11.58 -12.64 10.53
CA VAL A 1 11.37 -11.41 11.33
C VAL A 1 10.99 -10.31 10.35
N GLY A 2 10.08 -9.40 10.71
CA GLY A 2 9.61 -8.34 9.81
C GLY A 2 10.57 -7.14 9.75
N ASN A 3 10.85 -6.54 10.91
CA ASN A 3 11.77 -5.41 11.03
C ASN A 3 13.13 -5.86 11.59
N VAL A 4 14.22 -5.31 11.05
CA VAL A 4 15.59 -5.57 11.48
C VAL A 4 16.30 -4.25 11.75
N GLY A 5 16.93 -4.13 12.92
CA GLY A 5 17.72 -2.96 13.30
C GLY A 5 19.14 -3.35 13.70
N ILE A 6 20.12 -2.51 13.36
CA ILE A 6 21.53 -2.68 13.70
C ILE A 6 21.95 -1.52 14.59
N ASN A 7 22.51 -1.81 15.77
CA ASN A 7 22.94 -0.81 16.77
C ASN A 7 21.81 0.12 17.26
N VAL A 8 20.58 -0.40 17.35
CA VAL A 8 19.40 0.35 17.82
C VAL A 8 18.61 -0.46 18.85
N GLY A 9 17.99 0.21 19.83
CA GLY A 9 17.20 -0.44 20.88
C GLY A 9 15.81 -0.90 20.44
N ILE A 10 15.24 -0.27 19.41
CA ILE A 10 13.93 -0.62 18.84
C ILE A 10 14.03 -0.50 17.31
N ALA A 11 13.73 -1.58 16.60
CA ALA A 11 13.66 -1.60 15.14
C ALA A 11 12.25 -1.17 14.65
N ALA A 12 11.85 0.05 15.00
CA ALA A 12 10.56 0.61 14.58
C ALA A 12 10.75 1.47 13.31
N PRO A 13 10.08 1.14 12.19
CA PRO A 13 10.10 1.99 11.02
C PRO A 13 9.41 3.34 11.29
N ILE A 14 9.90 4.38 10.62
CA ILE A 14 9.22 5.68 10.58
C ILE A 14 8.06 5.64 9.58
N ALA A 15 7.15 6.62 9.65
CA ALA A 15 5.83 6.61 8.99
C ALA A 15 5.80 6.22 7.49
N PHE A 16 6.89 6.44 6.76
CA PHE A 16 6.99 6.14 5.32
C PHE A 16 7.27 4.67 5.00
N PHE A 17 7.78 3.89 5.95
CA PHE A 17 8.10 2.48 5.76
C PHE A 17 7.05 1.59 6.45
N PRO A 18 6.77 0.39 5.91
CA PRO A 18 5.78 -0.49 6.51
C PRO A 18 6.24 -1.05 7.86
N PHE A 19 5.36 -1.04 8.86
CA PHE A 19 5.58 -1.76 10.12
C PHE A 19 5.35 -3.25 9.91
N SER A 20 6.44 -3.99 9.65
CA SER A 20 6.34 -5.35 9.15
C SER A 20 6.32 -6.45 10.23
N GLY A 21 5.78 -7.62 9.89
CA GLY A 21 5.86 -8.86 10.66
C GLY A 21 6.11 -10.09 9.77
N TRP A 22 6.44 -11.23 10.37
CA TRP A 22 6.71 -12.48 9.65
C TRP A 22 6.36 -13.70 10.50
N LYS A 23 5.78 -14.76 9.90
CA LYS A 23 5.14 -15.89 10.62
C LYS A 23 4.00 -15.38 11.51
N GLU A 24 3.84 -15.93 12.70
CA GLU A 24 2.77 -15.62 13.65
C GLU A 24 2.82 -14.20 14.27
N SER A 25 3.69 -13.31 13.78
CA SER A 25 3.76 -11.92 14.26
C SER A 25 2.91 -10.94 13.44
N PHE A 26 2.36 -11.37 12.30
CA PHE A 26 1.45 -10.58 11.47
C PHE A 26 0.60 -11.49 10.58
N PHE A 27 -0.68 -11.15 10.43
CA PHE A 27 -1.61 -11.88 9.58
C PHE A 27 -2.12 -10.95 8.48
N GLY A 28 -1.85 -11.31 7.24
CA GLY A 28 -2.15 -10.49 6.07
C GLY A 28 -0.91 -10.25 5.20
N ASP A 29 -1.12 -9.57 4.09
CA ASP A 29 -0.10 -9.21 3.10
C ASP A 29 0.31 -7.74 3.17
N LEU A 30 -0.63 -6.83 3.45
CA LEU A 30 -0.40 -5.38 3.55
C LEU A 30 -0.21 -4.95 5.02
N HIS A 31 0.92 -4.32 5.31
CA HIS A 31 1.28 -3.89 6.66
C HIS A 31 0.71 -2.51 7.06
N GLY A 32 0.74 -2.20 8.35
CA GLY A 32 -0.02 -1.08 8.92
C GLY A 32 0.52 0.33 8.69
N GLN A 33 1.62 0.53 7.95
CA GLN A 33 2.24 1.85 7.73
C GLN A 33 2.77 1.99 6.29
N GLY A 34 3.17 3.21 5.91
CA GLY A 34 3.71 3.49 4.58
C GLY A 34 2.68 3.30 3.46
N LEU A 35 3.16 2.86 2.29
CA LEU A 35 2.31 2.65 1.12
C LEU A 35 1.35 1.46 1.29
N ASP A 36 1.73 0.43 2.05
CA ASP A 36 0.86 -0.72 2.33
C ASP A 36 -0.45 -0.29 3.00
N ALA A 37 -0.41 0.71 3.89
CA ALA A 37 -1.62 1.26 4.50
C ALA A 37 -2.52 1.96 3.47
N VAL A 38 -1.94 2.69 2.51
CA VAL A 38 -2.71 3.32 1.43
C VAL A 38 -3.34 2.24 0.55
N GLU A 39 -2.58 1.20 0.18
CA GLU A 39 -3.11 0.09 -0.61
C GLU A 39 -4.20 -0.70 0.15
N PHE A 40 -4.11 -0.83 1.47
CA PHE A 40 -5.10 -1.52 2.29
C PHE A 40 -6.41 -0.75 2.39
N PHE A 41 -6.34 0.57 2.56
CA PHE A 41 -7.52 1.43 2.69
C PHE A 41 -8.09 1.92 1.35
N THR A 42 -7.47 1.57 0.23
CA THR A 42 -7.94 1.94 -1.10
C THR A 42 -8.10 0.72 -2.00
N GLN A 43 -8.81 0.88 -3.10
CA GLN A 43 -8.95 -0.17 -4.10
C GLN A 43 -8.46 0.34 -5.45
N LYS A 44 -7.51 -0.39 -6.06
CA LYS A 44 -7.05 -0.11 -7.43
C LYS A 44 -8.21 -0.31 -8.39
N LYS A 45 -8.55 0.74 -9.15
CA LYS A 45 -9.56 0.72 -10.21
C LYS A 45 -8.88 0.96 -11.55
N VAL A 46 -9.08 0.05 -12.50
CA VAL A 46 -8.62 0.20 -13.88
C VAL A 46 -9.80 0.68 -14.72
N VAL A 47 -9.63 1.81 -15.41
CA VAL A 47 -10.66 2.41 -16.28
C VAL A 47 -10.14 2.38 -17.71
N VAL A 48 -10.95 1.84 -18.63
CA VAL A 48 -10.67 1.81 -20.07
C VAL A 48 -11.84 2.45 -20.79
N GLU A 49 -11.58 3.50 -21.55
CA GLU A 49 -12.60 4.23 -22.29
C GLU A 49 -12.33 4.18 -23.80
N ARG A 50 -13.40 4.04 -24.58
CA ARG A 50 -13.39 4.18 -26.03
C ARG A 50 -14.39 5.26 -26.42
N TRP A 51 -13.95 6.24 -27.20
CA TRP A 51 -14.77 7.36 -27.66
C TRP A 51 -15.17 7.16 -29.14
N PRO A 52 -16.45 6.83 -29.43
CA PRO A 52 -16.95 6.77 -30.81
C PRO A 52 -16.92 8.16 -31.45
N LYS A 53 -16.64 8.23 -32.76
CA LYS A 53 -16.51 9.51 -33.48
C LYS A 53 -17.83 10.29 -33.54
N GLU A 54 -18.98 9.61 -33.39
CA GLU A 54 -20.29 10.25 -33.40
C GLU A 54 -20.66 10.93 -32.08
N TRP A 55 -19.87 10.72 -31.01
CA TRP A 55 -20.15 11.28 -29.69
C TRP A 55 -19.31 12.54 -29.49
N SER A 56 -19.93 13.73 -29.60
CA SER A 56 -19.33 14.96 -29.09
C SER A 56 -19.57 15.04 -27.57
N ARG A 57 -18.50 15.04 -26.77
CA ARG A 57 -18.61 15.42 -25.36
C ARG A 57 -18.99 16.91 -25.29
N ALA A 58 -20.19 17.21 -24.81
CA ALA A 58 -20.47 18.53 -24.25
C ALA A 58 -19.89 18.54 -22.83
N PHE A 59 -18.91 19.40 -22.59
CA PHE A 59 -18.44 19.71 -21.25
C PHE A 59 -19.40 20.70 -20.59
#